data_AF-A0A517QGP2-F1
#
_entry.id   AF-A0A517QGP2-F1
#
_cell.length_a   1.000
_cell.length_b   1.000
_cell.length_c   1.000
_cell.angle_alpha   90.00
_cell.angle_beta   90.00
_cell.angle_gamma   90.00
#
_symmetry.space_group_name_H-M   'P 1'
#
loop_
_entity.id
_entity.type
_entity.pdbx_description
1 polymer ?
#
loop_
_entity_poly.entity_id
_entity_poly.type
_entity_poly.pdbx_seq_one_letter_code
_entity_poly.pdbx_strand_id
1 'polypeptide(L)'
;MNKTKRLLGAGIFFAAIWLIYQVAAESLADDVKPIPTETVKDSVRKAMQRKLVLSKEILNGLVLQDYDSIEKAAAEMKKVSLQSPQQIEGDRTENELYQHFRLEFLRINSLMEKMAQEKNLEGAAYAYQNLNANCLACHSYLHDKDE
;
A
#
# COMPACT_ATOMS: atom_id res chain seq x y z
N MET A 1 60.79 -7.40 -16.69
CA MET A 1 59.60 -7.20 -17.55
C MET A 1 58.37 -7.76 -16.82
N ASN A 2 57.29 -6.99 -16.64
CA ASN A 2 55.93 -7.40 -16.15
C ASN A 2 55.34 -6.78 -14.86
N LYS A 3 55.86 -5.68 -14.29
CA LYS A 3 55.07 -4.89 -13.30
C LYS A 3 53.94 -4.06 -13.93
N THR A 4 54.10 -3.68 -15.20
CA THR A 4 53.12 -2.87 -15.96
C THR A 4 51.86 -3.63 -16.39
N LYS A 5 51.91 -4.96 -16.52
CA LYS A 5 50.74 -5.77 -16.93
C LYS A 5 49.73 -6.03 -15.80
N ARG A 6 50.16 -5.92 -14.53
CA ARG A 6 49.26 -6.10 -13.35
C ARG A 6 48.39 -4.88 -13.06
N LEU A 7 48.87 -3.68 -13.38
CA LEU A 7 48.10 -2.43 -13.22
C LEU A 7 47.02 -2.27 -14.29
N LEU A 8 47.25 -2.79 -15.50
CA LEU A 8 46.26 -2.75 -16.60
C LEU A 8 45.04 -3.65 -16.33
N GLY A 9 45.22 -4.81 -15.68
CA GLY A 9 44.13 -5.74 -15.36
C GLY A 9 43.21 -5.25 -14.24
N ALA A 10 43.73 -4.49 -13.27
CA ALA A 10 42.93 -3.92 -12.20
C ALA A 10 42.03 -2.77 -12.70
N GLY A 11 42.54 -1.90 -13.57
CA GLY A 11 41.77 -0.79 -14.13
C GLY A 11 40.56 -1.23 -14.97
N ILE A 12 40.71 -2.34 -15.72
CA ILE A 12 39.61 -2.91 -16.53
C ILE A 12 38.53 -3.53 -15.63
N PHE A 13 38.90 -4.17 -14.51
CA PHE A 13 37.94 -4.72 -13.56
C PHE A 13 37.15 -3.64 -12.84
N PHE A 14 37.79 -2.54 -12.41
CA PHE A 14 37.09 -1.41 -11.79
C PHE A 14 36.18 -0.68 -12.78
N ALA A 15 36.60 -0.53 -14.04
CA ALA A 15 35.77 0.05 -15.09
C ALA A 15 34.55 -0.82 -15.41
N ALA A 16 34.72 -2.15 -15.46
CA ALA A 16 33.61 -3.08 -15.68
C ALA A 16 32.61 -3.08 -14.51
N ILE A 17 33.09 -3.05 -13.26
CA ILE A 17 32.23 -2.95 -12.07
C ILE A 17 31.49 -1.61 -12.05
N TRP A 18 32.14 -0.51 -12.40
CA TRP A 18 31.51 0.80 -12.50
C TRP A 18 30.45 0.86 -13.62
N LEU A 19 30.70 0.21 -14.76
CA LEU A 19 29.76 0.11 -15.87
C LEU A 19 28.54 -0.76 -15.50
N ILE A 20 28.75 -1.87 -14.78
CA ILE A 20 27.65 -2.69 -14.23
C ILE A 20 26.83 -1.89 -13.22
N TYR A 21 27.48 -1.07 -12.38
CA TYR A 21 26.80 -0.21 -11.42
C TYR A 21 25.95 0.87 -12.11
N GLN A 22 26.45 1.48 -13.19
CA GLN A 22 25.70 2.46 -14.01
C GLN A 22 24.46 1.81 -14.62
N VAL A 23 24.61 0.66 -15.30
CA VAL A 23 23.50 -0.05 -15.95
C VAL A 23 22.45 -0.53 -14.94
N ALA A 24 22.86 -1.01 -13.77
CA ALA A 24 21.94 -1.43 -12.71
C ALA A 24 21.22 -0.24 -12.04
N ALA A 25 21.90 0.90 -11.89
CA ALA A 25 21.28 2.12 -11.38
C ALA A 25 20.20 2.65 -12.34
N GLU A 26 20.45 2.58 -13.65
CA GLU A 26 19.50 2.96 -14.69
C GLU A 26 18.30 2.01 -14.76
N SER A 27 18.49 0.69 -14.55
CA SER A 27 17.38 -0.27 -14.54
C SER A 27 16.52 -0.24 -13.27
N LEU A 28 17.05 0.28 -12.17
CA LEU A 28 16.29 0.49 -10.92
C LEU A 28 15.57 1.84 -10.89
N ALA A 29 15.95 2.76 -11.77
CA ALA A 29 15.22 3.98 -12.08
C ALA A 29 14.11 3.71 -13.11
N ASP A 30 13.46 2.54 -13.02
CA ASP A 30 12.24 2.27 -13.78
C ASP A 30 11.24 3.36 -13.40
N ASP A 31 10.84 4.12 -14.41
CA ASP A 31 10.11 5.37 -14.33
C ASP A 31 8.69 5.06 -13.84
N VAL A 32 8.53 4.87 -12.53
CA VAL A 32 7.21 4.86 -11.88
C VAL A 32 6.67 6.27 -12.02
N LYS A 33 6.05 6.52 -13.17
CA LYS A 33 5.34 7.77 -13.41
C LYS A 33 4.36 7.95 -12.26
N PRO A 34 4.49 9.02 -11.47
CA PRO A 34 3.53 9.27 -10.41
C PRO A 34 2.15 9.37 -11.05
N ILE A 35 1.18 8.66 -10.48
CA ILE A 35 -0.22 8.74 -10.89
C ILE A 35 -0.59 10.22 -10.90
N PRO A 36 -1.08 10.80 -12.01
CA PRO A 36 -1.50 12.20 -12.04
C PRO A 36 -2.51 12.46 -10.93
N THR A 37 -2.10 13.18 -9.89
CA THR A 37 -2.97 13.47 -8.73
C THR A 37 -3.85 14.71 -8.93
N GLU A 38 -3.89 15.26 -10.14
CA GLU A 38 -4.46 16.58 -10.42
C GLU A 38 -6.00 16.66 -10.32
N THR A 39 -6.70 15.54 -10.15
CA THR A 39 -8.18 15.48 -10.10
C THR A 39 -8.76 15.06 -8.73
N VAL A 40 -7.93 14.69 -7.76
CA VAL A 40 -8.44 14.21 -6.45
C VAL A 40 -8.39 15.33 -5.40
N LYS A 41 -9.55 15.63 -4.79
CA LYS A 41 -9.64 16.58 -3.67
C LYS A 41 -8.68 16.22 -2.54
N ASP A 42 -8.01 17.22 -1.98
CA ASP A 42 -7.04 17.05 -0.88
C ASP A 42 -7.59 16.27 0.31
N SER A 43 -8.87 16.44 0.61
CA SER A 43 -9.54 15.73 1.71
C SER A 43 -9.65 14.23 1.45
N VAL A 44 -9.89 13.81 0.21
CA VAL A 44 -9.88 12.39 -0.20
C VAL A 44 -8.46 11.83 -0.13
N ARG A 45 -7.47 12.59 -0.62
CA ARG A 45 -6.05 12.18 -0.56
C ARG A 45 -5.59 11.97 0.88
N LYS A 46 -5.92 12.91 1.79
CA LYS A 46 -5.61 12.80 3.22
C LYS A 46 -6.29 11.59 3.87
N ALA A 47 -7.55 11.32 3.53
CA ALA A 47 -8.25 10.15 4.02
C ALA A 47 -7.59 8.84 3.57
N MET A 48 -7.20 8.73 2.29
CA MET A 48 -6.50 7.54 1.78
C MET A 48 -5.10 7.38 2.40
N GLN A 49 -4.36 8.48 2.58
CA GLN A 49 -3.08 8.47 3.29
C GLN A 49 -3.26 7.93 4.72
N ARG A 50 -4.31 8.37 5.42
CA ARG A 50 -4.61 7.91 6.77
C ARG A 50 -4.96 6.42 6.80
N LYS A 51 -5.75 5.92 5.83
CA LYS A 51 -6.03 4.48 5.69
C LYS A 51 -4.75 3.66 5.47
N LEU A 52 -3.81 4.15 4.65
CA LEU A 52 -2.53 3.49 4.44
C LEU A 52 -1.70 3.41 5.73
N VAL A 53 -1.64 4.50 6.51
CA VAL A 53 -0.93 4.53 7.79
C VAL A 53 -1.50 3.48 8.75
N LEU A 54 -2.82 3.44 8.90
CA LEU A 54 -3.50 2.49 9.79
C LEU A 54 -3.32 1.04 9.32
N SER A 55 -3.30 0.78 8.01
CA SER A 55 -3.05 -0.56 7.47
C SER A 55 -1.63 -1.06 7.81
N LYS A 56 -0.64 -0.17 7.74
CA LYS A 56 0.74 -0.48 8.16
C LYS A 56 0.82 -0.73 9.67
N GLU A 57 0.07 0.02 10.47
CA GLU A 57 -0.01 -0.16 11.92
C GLU A 57 -0.62 -1.51 12.29
N ILE A 58 -1.71 -1.92 11.61
CA ILE A 58 -2.30 -3.25 11.75
C ILE A 58 -1.28 -4.35 11.42
N LEU A 59 -0.56 -4.23 10.30
CA LEU A 59 0.46 -5.21 9.92
C LEU A 59 1.58 -5.29 10.96
N ASN A 60 2.05 -4.14 11.47
CA ASN A 60 3.02 -4.09 12.55
C ASN A 60 2.50 -4.81 13.81
N GLY A 61 1.25 -4.54 14.19
CA GLY A 61 0.60 -5.22 15.31
C GLY A 61 0.50 -6.73 15.11
N LEU A 62 0.15 -7.20 13.92
CA LEU A 62 0.11 -8.62 13.58
C LEU A 62 1.49 -9.29 13.74
N VAL A 63 2.54 -8.66 13.23
CA VAL A 63 3.91 -9.19 13.32
C VAL A 63 4.42 -9.22 14.76
N LEU A 64 4.04 -8.24 15.58
CA LEU A 64 4.47 -8.12 16.98
C LEU A 64 3.51 -8.81 17.97
N GLN A 65 2.41 -9.39 17.50
CA GLN A 65 1.31 -9.89 18.34
C GLN A 65 0.72 -8.83 19.30
N ASP A 66 0.71 -7.56 18.87
CA ASP A 66 0.13 -6.45 19.62
C ASP A 66 -1.36 -6.31 19.28
N TYR A 67 -2.18 -7.06 20.03
CA TYR A 67 -3.65 -7.07 19.87
C TYR A 67 -4.28 -5.69 20.09
N ASP A 68 -3.75 -4.90 21.02
CA ASP A 68 -4.26 -3.55 21.30
C ASP A 68 -4.03 -2.62 20.10
N SER A 69 -2.86 -2.70 19.47
CA SER A 69 -2.55 -1.91 18.27
C SER A 69 -3.44 -2.33 17.09
N ILE A 70 -3.64 -3.64 16.89
CA ILE A 70 -4.54 -4.16 15.84
C ILE A 70 -5.96 -3.63 16.06
N GLU A 71 -6.49 -3.77 17.28
CA GLU A 71 -7.85 -3.36 17.63
C GLU A 71 -8.04 -1.85 17.39
N LYS A 72 -7.16 -1.02 17.96
CA LYS A 72 -7.25 0.44 17.85
C LYS A 72 -7.13 0.92 16.41
N ALA A 73 -6.19 0.36 15.65
CA ALA A 73 -5.98 0.74 14.26
C ALA A 73 -7.17 0.31 13.37
N ALA A 74 -7.73 -0.89 13.57
CA ALA A 74 -8.92 -1.34 12.86
C ALA A 74 -10.17 -0.50 13.21
N ALA A 75 -10.35 -0.15 14.50
CA ALA A 75 -11.42 0.72 14.94
C ALA A 75 -11.32 2.13 14.33
N GLU A 76 -10.11 2.70 14.31
CA GLU A 76 -9.85 4.00 13.69
C GLU A 76 -10.03 3.97 12.17
N MET A 77 -9.66 2.87 11.51
CA MET A 77 -9.85 2.66 10.08
C MET A 77 -11.34 2.79 9.69
N LYS A 78 -12.25 2.24 10.51
CA LYS A 78 -13.69 2.40 10.31
C LYS A 78 -14.12 3.86 10.40
N LYS A 79 -13.66 4.58 11.43
CA LYS A 79 -14.00 6.00 11.62
C LYS A 79 -13.53 6.85 10.43
N VAL A 80 -12.28 6.66 10.00
CA VAL A 80 -11.72 7.34 8.83
C VAL A 80 -12.58 7.05 7.61
N SER A 81 -12.98 5.80 7.36
CA SER A 81 -13.84 5.44 6.23
C SER A 81 -15.22 6.11 6.31
N LEU A 82 -15.85 6.13 7.48
CA LEU A 82 -17.16 6.76 7.69
C LEU A 82 -17.11 8.29 7.48
N GLN A 83 -16.03 8.93 7.92
CA GLN A 83 -15.82 10.38 7.82
C GLN A 83 -15.22 10.83 6.48
N SER A 84 -14.74 9.89 5.66
CA SER A 84 -14.10 10.21 4.38
C SER A 84 -15.08 10.87 3.42
N PRO A 85 -14.73 12.03 2.82
CA PRO A 85 -15.52 12.63 1.76
C PRO A 85 -15.78 11.63 0.62
N GLN A 86 -17.02 11.61 0.13
CA GLN A 86 -17.46 10.71 -0.95
C GLN A 86 -17.49 11.40 -2.32
N GLN A 87 -16.74 12.49 -2.50
CA GLN A 87 -16.60 13.12 -3.81
C GLN A 87 -15.31 12.65 -4.45
N ILE A 88 -15.38 11.46 -5.07
CA ILE A 88 -14.49 11.10 -6.16
C ILE A 88 -15.13 11.72 -7.40
N GLU A 89 -14.38 12.44 -8.24
CA GLU A 89 -14.93 13.04 -9.45
C GLU A 89 -15.51 11.96 -10.36
N GLY A 90 -16.75 12.17 -10.83
CA GLY A 90 -17.55 11.19 -11.57
C GLY A 90 -18.70 10.58 -10.76
N ASP A 91 -19.74 10.14 -11.45
CA ASP A 91 -21.01 9.59 -10.94
C ASP A 91 -20.89 8.24 -10.19
N ARG A 92 -19.71 7.91 -9.66
CA ARG A 92 -19.41 6.56 -9.17
C ARG A 92 -19.53 6.39 -7.67
N THR A 93 -19.54 7.46 -6.89
CA THR A 93 -19.71 7.32 -5.45
C THR A 93 -21.16 7.03 -5.04
N GLU A 94 -22.12 7.30 -5.94
CA GLU A 94 -23.51 6.84 -5.80
C GLU A 94 -23.73 5.44 -6.37
N ASN A 95 -22.72 4.83 -7.00
CA ASN A 95 -22.83 3.49 -7.57
C ASN A 95 -22.89 2.42 -6.48
N GLU A 96 -23.82 1.47 -6.65
CA GLU A 96 -24.04 0.35 -5.72
C GLU A 96 -22.77 -0.47 -5.45
N LEU A 97 -21.91 -0.64 -6.46
CA LEU A 97 -20.68 -1.43 -6.32
C LEU A 97 -19.64 -0.70 -5.46
N TYR A 98 -19.50 0.62 -5.60
CA TYR A 98 -18.64 1.39 -4.70
C TYR A 98 -19.14 1.32 -3.26
N GLN A 99 -20.45 1.43 -3.05
CA GLN A 99 -21.06 1.30 -1.73
C GLN A 99 -20.85 -0.11 -1.15
N HIS A 100 -20.91 -1.15 -1.98
CA HIS A 100 -20.60 -2.52 -1.59
C HIS A 100 -19.16 -2.64 -1.05
N PHE A 101 -18.15 -2.17 -1.80
CA PHE A 101 -16.76 -2.18 -1.32
C PHE A 101 -16.58 -1.40 -0.03
N ARG A 102 -17.32 -0.30 0.14
CA ARG A 102 -17.29 0.54 1.35
C ARG A 102 -17.88 -0.18 2.56
N LEU A 103 -19.01 -0.85 2.39
CA LEU A 103 -19.63 -1.66 3.44
C LEU A 103 -18.78 -2.86 3.81
N GLU A 104 -18.19 -3.53 2.81
CA GLU A 104 -17.32 -4.68 3.02
C GLU A 104 -16.05 -4.27 3.76
N PHE A 105 -15.46 -3.12 3.41
CA PHE A 105 -14.36 -2.52 4.16
C PHE A 105 -14.70 -2.33 5.65
N LEU A 106 -15.91 -1.85 5.97
CA LEU A 106 -16.35 -1.68 7.36
C LEU A 106 -16.55 -3.03 8.08
N ARG A 107 -17.12 -4.02 7.39
CA ARG A 107 -17.29 -5.38 7.94
C ARG A 107 -15.95 -6.05 8.25
N ILE A 108 -15.01 -6.02 7.32
CA ILE A 108 -13.67 -6.61 7.50
C ILE A 108 -12.95 -5.99 8.69
N ASN A 109 -12.96 -4.66 8.82
CA ASN A 109 -12.34 -4.00 9.97
C ASN A 109 -13.05 -4.33 11.29
N SER A 110 -14.38 -4.53 11.28
CA SER A 110 -15.12 -4.94 12.47
C SER A 110 -14.82 -6.38 12.88
N LEU A 111 -14.63 -7.27 11.90
CA LEU A 111 -14.15 -8.62 12.14
C LEU A 111 -12.74 -8.59 12.73
N MET A 112 -11.84 -7.79 12.16
CA MET A 112 -10.46 -7.68 12.64
C MET A 112 -10.36 -7.17 14.08
N GLU A 113 -11.17 -6.16 14.43
CA GLU A 113 -11.30 -5.67 15.81
C GLU A 113 -11.76 -6.79 16.75
N LYS A 114 -12.80 -7.52 16.36
CA LYS A 114 -13.30 -8.67 17.14
C LYS A 114 -12.21 -9.74 17.33
N MET A 115 -11.51 -10.11 16.27
CA MET A 115 -10.45 -11.12 16.33
C MET A 115 -9.30 -10.67 17.23
N ALA A 116 -8.94 -9.38 17.21
CA ALA A 116 -7.95 -8.82 18.13
C ALA A 116 -8.42 -8.87 19.59
N GLN A 117 -9.67 -8.48 19.88
CA GLN A 117 -10.27 -8.56 21.21
C GLN A 117 -10.30 -10.00 21.76
N GLU A 118 -10.57 -10.97 20.90
CA GLU A 118 -10.56 -12.40 21.22
C GLU A 118 -9.15 -13.00 21.26
N LYS A 119 -8.09 -12.20 21.02
CA LYS A 119 -6.69 -12.63 20.89
C LYS A 119 -6.49 -13.75 19.87
N ASN A 120 -7.27 -13.70 18.79
CA ASN A 120 -7.21 -14.63 17.67
C ASN A 120 -6.36 -14.01 16.55
N LEU A 121 -5.05 -14.27 16.58
CA LEU A 121 -4.09 -13.69 15.64
C LEU A 121 -4.35 -14.16 14.21
N GLU A 122 -4.63 -15.44 14.02
CA GLU A 122 -4.90 -16.05 12.72
C GLU A 122 -6.16 -15.45 12.10
N GLY A 123 -7.21 -15.23 12.89
CA GLY A 123 -8.43 -14.57 12.47
C GLY A 123 -8.19 -13.11 12.08
N ALA A 124 -7.39 -12.37 12.85
CA ALA A 124 -7.02 -11.00 12.54
C ALA A 124 -6.18 -10.92 11.24
N ALA A 125 -5.22 -11.82 11.06
CA ALA A 125 -4.40 -11.92 9.86
C ALA A 125 -5.24 -12.27 8.62
N TYR A 126 -6.19 -13.20 8.75
CA TYR A 126 -7.13 -13.52 7.68
C TYR A 126 -7.98 -12.31 7.28
N ALA A 127 -8.53 -11.58 8.26
CA ALA A 127 -9.28 -10.36 7.99
C ALA A 127 -8.40 -9.30 7.30
N TYR A 128 -7.12 -9.18 7.69
CA TYR A 128 -6.18 -8.25 7.06
C TYR A 128 -5.91 -8.57 5.60
N GLN A 129 -5.80 -9.84 5.24
CA GLN A 129 -5.64 -10.25 3.85
C GLN A 129 -6.88 -9.89 3.02
N ASN A 130 -8.08 -10.08 3.57
CA ASN A 130 -9.34 -9.67 2.93
C ASN A 130 -9.41 -8.14 2.77
N LEU A 131 -8.91 -7.37 3.76
CA LEU A 131 -8.83 -5.91 3.67
C LEU A 131 -7.99 -5.49 2.47
N ASN A 132 -6.81 -6.12 2.29
CA ASN A 132 -5.93 -5.85 1.15
C ASN A 132 -6.62 -6.17 -0.19
N ALA A 133 -7.28 -7.32 -0.30
CA ALA A 133 -8.02 -7.69 -1.49
C ALA A 133 -9.15 -6.68 -1.81
N ASN A 134 -9.92 -6.25 -0.81
CA ASN A 134 -10.98 -5.27 -0.99
C ASN A 134 -10.46 -3.88 -1.40
N CYS A 135 -9.32 -3.45 -0.83
CA CYS A 135 -8.65 -2.21 -1.23
C CYS A 135 -8.25 -2.23 -2.70
N LEU A 136 -7.60 -3.31 -3.14
CA LEU A 136 -7.19 -3.48 -4.54
C LEU A 136 -8.40 -3.52 -5.49
N ALA A 137 -9.45 -4.28 -5.15
CA ALA A 137 -10.65 -4.38 -5.96
C ALA A 137 -11.37 -3.04 -6.12
N CYS A 138 -11.52 -2.29 -5.03
CA CYS A 138 -12.11 -0.94 -5.08
C CYS A 138 -11.27 0.01 -5.93
N HIS A 139 -9.95 -0.03 -5.81
CA HIS A 139 -9.06 0.82 -6.61
C HIS A 139 -9.05 0.43 -8.09
N SER A 140 -9.09 -0.86 -8.42
CA SER A 140 -9.22 -1.34 -9.81
C SER A 140 -10.52 -0.83 -10.42
N TYR A 141 -11.65 -0.96 -9.71
CA TYR A 141 -12.95 -0.46 -10.17
C TYR A 141 -12.94 1.06 -10.45
N LEU A 142 -12.20 1.83 -9.63
CA LEU A 142 -12.05 3.26 -9.84
C LEU A 142 -11.08 3.60 -10.99
N HIS A 143 -10.11 2.73 -11.28
CA HIS A 143 -9.08 2.92 -12.31
C HIS A 143 -9.51 2.47 -13.71
N ASP A 144 -10.34 1.43 -13.87
CA ASP A 144 -10.69 0.76 -15.14
C ASP A 144 -11.40 1.65 -16.23
N LYS A 145 -11.25 2.98 -16.23
CA LYS A 145 -11.69 3.84 -17.35
C LYS A 145 -10.70 4.94 -17.75
N ASP A 146 -9.41 4.64 -17.73
CA ASP A 146 -8.47 5.34 -18.63
C ASP A 146 -8.43 4.70 -20.05
N GLU A 147 -9.35 3.77 -20.36
CA GLU A 147 -9.61 3.19 -21.69
C GLU A 147 -10.99 3.59 -22.26
#